data_AF-A0A3N5TBY9-F1
#
_entry.id   AF-A0A3N5TBY9-F1
#
_cell.length_a   1.000
_cell.length_b   1.000
_cell.length_c   1.000
_cell.angle_alpha   90.00
_cell.angle_beta   90.00
_cell.angle_gamma   90.00
#
_symmetry.space_group_name_H-M   'P 1'
#
loop_
_entity.id
_entity.type
_entity.pdbx_description
1 polymer ?
#
loop_
_entity_poly.entity_id
_entity_poly.type
_entity_poly.pdbx_seq_one_letter_code
_entity_poly.pdbx_strand_id
1 'polypeptide(L)'
;EQRAPYGTEIAQQTQEIAYGRRAFSSEYGYVLNDPFFIVLLYTPLALLRDFTWARGIWMLLSEAALVGTILFAFRLLEWQPPRWLYIFVIVFGLFSYFSLNALLTGSPAVMLLLLYLWILFALRSHSDELAGILLPFVAYQWEVGGLFFLFILAFVFAHRRWRVLAGLAMSLFVLLVVSFLVYPDWGLPFIRATISDWNRAANLTFSHTLSTWFPNARFPIGRAVSIVLGIVLLIEWLGSLNASFRRVLWAASLSLAITPLVGFAVFPSNHVVLLLPLVLILALAWERWQRRRVLATILILFMALLIPFGLYLRAVYVYDPLVTDLISIFPPVAAIIGLYWMRWWVIRSPRPWFDQMGDRV
;
A
#
# COMPACT_ATOMS: atom_id res chain seq x y z
N GLU A 1 13.86 -33.79 -8.36
CA GLU A 1 12.58 -33.54 -9.05
C GLU A 1 12.34 -32.04 -9.09
N GLN A 2 12.09 -31.46 -10.27
CA GLN A 2 11.76 -30.04 -10.37
C GLN A 2 10.32 -29.87 -9.89
N ARG A 3 10.13 -29.30 -8.69
CA ARG A 3 8.80 -28.99 -8.17
C ARG A 3 8.25 -27.78 -8.93
N ALA A 4 7.03 -27.90 -9.44
CA ALA A 4 6.35 -26.80 -10.11
C ALA A 4 6.10 -25.67 -9.10
N PRO A 5 6.52 -24.41 -9.36
CA PRO A 5 6.37 -23.29 -8.41
C PRO A 5 4.91 -23.04 -8.00
N TYR A 6 4.00 -23.23 -8.95
CA TYR A 6 2.55 -23.06 -8.77
C TYR A 6 1.83 -24.38 -8.42
N GLY A 7 2.58 -25.42 -8.05
CA GLY A 7 2.04 -26.71 -7.67
C GLY A 7 1.35 -26.70 -6.31
N THR A 8 0.42 -27.63 -6.10
CA THR A 8 -0.28 -27.80 -4.82
C THR A 8 0.66 -28.23 -3.69
N GLU A 9 1.77 -28.89 -4.00
CA GLU A 9 2.79 -29.32 -3.03
C GLU A 9 3.43 -28.14 -2.30
N ILE A 10 3.77 -27.07 -3.02
CA ILE A 10 4.37 -25.86 -2.43
C ILE A 10 3.36 -25.17 -1.52
N ALA A 11 2.09 -25.06 -1.96
CA ALA A 11 1.03 -24.52 -1.12
C ALA A 11 0.84 -25.35 0.16
N GLN A 12 0.89 -26.68 0.08
CA GLN A 12 0.78 -27.56 1.25
C GLN A 12 1.95 -27.38 2.23
N GLN A 13 3.18 -27.24 1.73
CA GLN A 13 4.34 -26.95 2.57
C GLN A 13 4.21 -25.60 3.29
N THR A 14 3.75 -24.57 2.57
CA THR A 14 3.49 -23.26 3.17
C THR A 14 2.40 -23.34 4.24
N GLN A 15 1.34 -24.11 4.01
CA GLN A 15 0.29 -24.35 5.01
C GLN A 15 0.83 -25.09 6.24
N GLU A 16 1.69 -26.09 6.07
CA GLU A 16 2.33 -26.79 7.19
C GLU A 16 3.20 -25.84 8.03
N ILE A 17 3.90 -24.90 7.40
CA ILE A 17 4.67 -23.87 8.11
C ILE A 17 3.74 -22.86 8.82
N ALA A 18 2.67 -22.43 8.16
CA ALA A 18 1.78 -21.39 8.66
C ALA A 18 0.79 -21.89 9.74
N TYR A 19 0.24 -23.09 9.56
CA TYR A 19 -0.82 -23.66 10.38
C TYR A 19 -0.39 -24.91 11.16
N GLY A 20 0.78 -25.49 10.88
CA GLY A 20 1.18 -26.80 11.42
C GLY A 20 0.42 -27.97 10.79
N ARG A 21 -0.45 -27.70 9.80
CA ARG A 21 -1.32 -28.66 9.09
C ARG A 21 -1.78 -28.08 7.76
N ARG A 22 -2.43 -28.92 6.95
CA ARG A 22 -3.15 -28.45 5.76
C ARG A 22 -4.32 -27.54 6.14
N ALA A 23 -4.57 -26.53 5.31
CA ALA A 23 -5.64 -25.56 5.49
C ALA A 23 -7.02 -26.20 5.27
N PHE A 24 -7.99 -25.85 6.11
CA PHE A 24 -9.40 -26.17 5.87
C PHE A 24 -9.97 -25.37 4.68
N SER A 25 -11.10 -25.80 4.14
CA SER A 25 -11.77 -25.09 3.03
C SER A 25 -12.21 -23.66 3.40
N SER A 26 -12.38 -23.37 4.69
CA SER A 26 -12.70 -22.05 5.23
C SER A 26 -11.48 -21.17 5.52
N GLU A 27 -10.27 -21.74 5.46
CA GLU A 27 -9.01 -21.07 5.76
C GLU A 27 -8.29 -20.61 4.49
N TYR A 28 -7.36 -19.67 4.65
CA TYR A 28 -6.60 -19.12 3.53
C TYR A 28 -5.65 -20.17 2.95
N GLY A 29 -5.64 -20.29 1.61
CA GLY A 29 -4.98 -21.40 0.93
C GLY A 29 -3.47 -21.27 0.77
N TYR A 30 -2.88 -20.09 0.98
CA TYR A 30 -1.45 -19.80 0.75
C TYR A 30 -0.92 -20.35 -0.60
N VAL A 31 -1.73 -20.24 -1.65
CA VAL A 31 -1.32 -20.62 -2.99
C VAL A 31 -0.47 -19.49 -3.56
N LEU A 32 0.67 -19.83 -4.19
CA LEU A 32 1.51 -18.84 -4.85
C LEU A 32 0.72 -18.16 -5.99
N ASN A 33 0.37 -16.89 -5.79
CA ASN A 33 -0.43 -16.08 -6.70
C ASN A 33 0.39 -14.92 -7.31
N ASP A 34 1.72 -14.93 -7.16
CA ASP A 34 2.63 -13.97 -7.75
C ASP A 34 3.03 -14.39 -9.18
N PRO A 35 3.14 -13.47 -10.14
CA PRO A 35 3.59 -13.79 -11.49
C PRO A 35 5.08 -14.15 -11.49
N PHE A 36 5.49 -15.00 -12.43
CA PHE A 36 6.81 -15.64 -12.35
C PHE A 36 7.97 -14.63 -12.42
N PHE A 37 7.82 -13.51 -13.14
CA PHE A 37 8.84 -12.46 -13.16
C PHE A 37 9.08 -11.81 -11.79
N ILE A 38 8.09 -11.81 -10.90
CA ILE A 38 8.25 -11.37 -9.51
C ILE A 38 8.93 -12.46 -8.69
N VAL A 39 8.56 -13.73 -8.90
CA VAL A 39 9.23 -14.88 -8.27
C VAL A 39 10.75 -14.88 -8.56
N LEU A 40 11.15 -14.50 -9.78
CA LEU A 40 12.56 -14.37 -10.15
C LEU A 40 13.32 -13.36 -9.28
N LEU A 41 12.66 -12.31 -8.77
CA LEU A 41 13.31 -11.33 -7.88
C LEU A 41 13.68 -11.92 -6.52
N TYR A 42 12.95 -12.95 -6.07
CA TYR A 42 13.25 -13.67 -4.84
C TYR A 42 14.32 -14.77 -5.03
N THR A 43 14.66 -15.09 -6.28
CA THR A 43 15.60 -16.19 -6.60
C THR A 43 16.97 -16.03 -5.93
N PRO A 44 17.60 -14.83 -5.87
CA PRO A 44 18.87 -14.67 -5.16
C PRO A 44 18.80 -15.05 -3.69
N LEU A 45 17.67 -14.79 -3.02
CA LEU A 45 17.44 -15.19 -1.62
C LEU A 45 17.15 -16.69 -1.52
N ALA A 46 16.45 -17.26 -2.50
CA ALA A 46 16.14 -18.69 -2.55
C ALA A 46 17.37 -19.59 -2.78
N LEU A 47 18.48 -19.03 -3.29
CA LEU A 47 19.76 -19.76 -3.41
C LEU A 47 20.42 -20.04 -2.05
N LEU A 48 20.01 -19.33 -0.99
CA LEU A 48 20.50 -19.56 0.36
C LEU A 48 19.87 -20.84 0.92
N ARG A 49 20.72 -21.77 1.37
CA ARG A 49 20.26 -23.06 1.92
C ARG A 49 19.54 -22.92 3.27
N ASP A 50 19.86 -21.87 4.02
CA ASP A 50 19.29 -21.60 5.34
C ASP A 50 18.23 -20.50 5.25
N PHE A 51 16.98 -20.88 5.55
CA PHE A 51 15.84 -19.98 5.56
C PHE A 51 16.00 -18.82 6.55
N THR A 52 16.73 -19.02 7.65
CA THR A 52 16.98 -17.98 8.67
C THR A 52 17.80 -16.83 8.08
N TRP A 53 18.84 -17.14 7.30
CA TRP A 53 19.64 -16.14 6.60
C TRP A 53 18.84 -15.42 5.52
N ALA A 54 18.07 -16.17 4.71
CA ALA A 54 17.21 -15.58 3.68
C ALA A 54 16.19 -14.60 4.29
N ARG A 55 15.54 -15.00 5.39
CA ARG A 55 14.59 -14.16 6.13
C ARG A 55 15.25 -12.95 6.77
N GLY A 56 16.43 -13.11 7.37
CA GLY A 56 17.19 -12.01 7.97
C GLY A 56 17.59 -10.94 6.94
N ILE A 57 18.04 -11.36 5.76
CA ILE A 57 18.36 -10.43 4.67
C ILE A 57 17.10 -9.73 4.16
N TRP A 58 15.99 -10.45 3.98
CA TRP A 58 14.72 -9.84 3.57
C TRP A 58 14.21 -8.81 4.58
N MET A 59 14.31 -9.10 5.88
CA MET A 59 13.96 -8.17 6.95
C MET A 59 14.84 -6.93 6.91
N LEU A 60 16.16 -7.09 6.77
CA LEU A 60 17.10 -5.97 6.67
C LEU A 60 16.81 -5.07 5.44
N LEU A 61 16.53 -5.68 4.29
CA LEU A 61 16.12 -4.94 3.09
C LEU A 61 14.81 -4.18 3.34
N SER A 62 13.86 -4.81 4.02
CA SER A 62 12.56 -4.21 4.38
C SER A 62 12.70 -3.05 5.35
N GLU A 63 13.55 -3.15 6.37
CA GLU A 63 13.88 -2.04 7.27
C GLU A 63 14.52 -0.88 6.52
N ALA A 64 15.49 -1.17 5.63
CA ALA A 64 16.10 -0.16 4.78
C ALA A 64 15.07 0.51 3.84
N ALA A 65 14.11 -0.24 3.31
CA ALA A 65 13.03 0.29 2.49
C ALA A 65 12.03 1.16 3.28
N LEU A 66 11.72 0.81 4.53
CA LEU A 66 10.90 1.65 5.42
C LEU A 66 11.59 2.98 5.70
N VAL A 67 12.87 2.95 6.07
CA VAL A 67 13.67 4.16 6.27
C VAL A 67 13.71 4.96 4.98
N GLY A 68 14.08 4.33 3.86
CA GLY A 68 14.12 4.95 2.53
C GLY A 68 12.80 5.64 2.18
N THR A 69 11.66 4.97 2.41
CA THR A 69 10.33 5.54 2.17
C THR A 69 10.13 6.86 2.92
N ILE A 70 10.46 6.91 4.21
CA ILE A 70 10.27 8.12 5.01
C ILE A 70 11.18 9.24 4.52
N LEU A 71 12.45 8.94 4.25
CA LEU A 71 13.43 9.91 3.75
C LEU A 71 12.98 10.51 2.41
N PHE A 72 12.56 9.66 1.47
CA PHE A 72 12.08 10.09 0.16
C PHE A 72 10.70 10.77 0.25
N ALA A 73 9.85 10.40 1.20
CA ALA A 73 8.55 11.03 1.39
C ALA A 73 8.71 12.49 1.82
N PHE A 74 9.65 12.79 2.74
CA PHE A 74 9.97 14.17 3.09
C PHE A 74 10.45 14.99 1.89
N ARG A 75 11.32 14.42 1.04
CA ARG A 75 11.78 15.07 -0.19
C ARG A 75 10.64 15.29 -1.18
N LEU A 76 9.80 14.27 -1.38
CA LEU A 76 8.66 14.33 -2.29
C LEU A 76 7.63 15.38 -1.85
N LEU A 77 7.45 15.55 -0.54
CA LEU A 77 6.55 16.53 0.06
C LEU A 77 7.16 17.93 0.22
N GLU A 78 8.47 18.08 -0.05
CA GLU A 78 9.24 19.30 0.27
C GLU A 78 9.13 19.73 1.74
N TRP A 79 8.84 18.77 2.62
CA TRP A 79 8.62 19.06 4.03
C TRP A 79 9.94 18.98 4.80
N GLN A 80 10.30 20.08 5.47
CA GLN A 80 11.49 20.19 6.31
C GLN A 80 11.12 20.22 7.80
N PRO A 81 10.81 19.07 8.43
CA PRO A 81 10.53 19.03 9.86
C PRO A 81 11.79 19.31 10.69
N PRO A 82 11.64 19.76 11.96
CA PRO A 82 12.78 19.86 12.87
C PRO A 82 13.42 18.48 13.10
N ARG A 83 14.74 18.45 13.36
CA ARG A 83 15.53 17.22 13.47
C ARG A 83 14.93 16.16 14.40
N TRP A 84 14.37 16.57 15.54
CA TRP A 84 13.74 15.65 16.48
C TRP A 84 12.53 14.95 15.87
N LEU A 85 11.69 15.66 15.11
CA LEU A 85 10.50 15.10 14.47
C LEU A 85 10.90 14.20 13.30
N TYR A 86 11.93 14.58 12.57
CA TYR A 86 12.51 13.77 11.51
C TYR A 86 12.93 12.39 12.03
N ILE A 87 13.73 12.35 13.10
CA ILE A 87 14.18 11.11 13.76
C ILE A 87 12.97 10.34 14.31
N PHE A 88 12.04 11.04 14.96
CA PHE A 88 10.88 10.41 15.56
C PHE A 88 9.96 9.74 14.53
N VAL A 89 9.77 10.33 13.35
CA VAL A 89 8.99 9.71 12.27
C VAL A 89 9.73 8.50 11.69
N ILE A 90 11.06 8.51 11.59
CA ILE A 90 11.84 7.33 11.17
C ILE A 90 11.67 6.19 12.17
N VAL A 91 11.84 6.48 13.47
CA VAL A 91 11.62 5.50 14.54
C VAL A 91 10.18 4.99 14.50
N PHE A 92 9.21 5.89 14.39
CA PHE A 92 7.80 5.50 14.25
C PHE A 92 7.59 4.59 13.03
N GLY A 93 8.14 4.92 11.87
CA GLY A 93 7.94 4.12 10.67
C GLY A 93 8.62 2.75 10.69
N LEU A 94 9.59 2.53 11.58
CA LEU A 94 10.15 1.20 11.85
C LEU A 94 9.34 0.43 12.91
N PHE A 95 8.94 1.10 13.98
CA PHE A 95 8.35 0.48 15.17
C PHE A 95 6.82 0.59 15.25
N SER A 96 6.16 1.15 14.24
CA SER A 96 4.69 1.14 14.17
C SER A 96 4.18 -0.31 14.11
N TYR A 97 2.97 -0.53 14.62
CA TYR A 97 2.34 -1.85 14.61
C TYR A 97 2.33 -2.46 13.19
N PHE A 98 1.95 -1.69 12.17
CA PHE A 98 1.87 -2.19 10.80
C PHE A 98 3.24 -2.47 10.19
N SER A 99 4.25 -1.66 10.52
CA SER A 99 5.63 -1.90 10.09
C SER A 99 6.20 -3.17 10.71
N LEU A 100 6.07 -3.34 12.02
CA LEU A 100 6.51 -4.56 12.70
C LEU A 100 5.76 -5.78 12.20
N ASN A 101 4.44 -5.69 12.02
CA ASN A 101 3.66 -6.80 11.48
C ASN A 101 4.09 -7.15 10.06
N ALA A 102 4.38 -6.16 9.20
CA ALA A 102 4.90 -6.40 7.86
C ALA A 102 6.28 -7.06 7.87
N LEU A 103 7.20 -6.59 8.73
CA LEU A 103 8.53 -7.20 8.90
C LEU A 103 8.43 -8.64 9.42
N LEU A 104 7.64 -8.86 10.46
CA LEU A 104 7.45 -10.17 11.07
C LEU A 104 6.80 -11.17 10.11
N THR A 105 5.83 -10.75 9.30
CA THR A 105 5.20 -11.60 8.30
C THR A 105 6.01 -11.73 7.00
N GLY A 106 7.06 -10.92 6.83
CA GLY A 106 7.84 -10.87 5.59
C GLY A 106 7.05 -10.30 4.42
N SER A 107 6.08 -9.41 4.66
CA SER A 107 5.19 -8.90 3.61
C SER A 107 5.94 -8.07 2.57
N PRO A 108 5.69 -8.30 1.26
CA PRO A 108 6.27 -7.48 0.19
C PRO A 108 5.67 -6.08 0.10
N ALA A 109 4.59 -5.78 0.84
CA ALA A 109 3.97 -4.47 0.88
C ALA A 109 4.95 -3.35 1.30
N VAL A 110 6.01 -3.69 2.05
CA VAL A 110 7.09 -2.74 2.39
C VAL A 110 7.88 -2.31 1.15
N MET A 111 8.25 -3.26 0.29
CA MET A 111 8.91 -2.95 -0.98
C MET A 111 7.99 -2.19 -1.91
N LEU A 112 6.72 -2.59 -1.98
CA LEU A 112 5.70 -1.89 -2.78
C LEU A 112 5.52 -0.45 -2.35
N LEU A 113 5.50 -0.17 -1.05
CA LEU A 113 5.44 1.19 -0.52
C LEU A 113 6.60 2.06 -1.03
N LEU A 114 7.83 1.53 -1.00
CA LEU A 114 8.98 2.23 -1.55
C LEU A 114 8.83 2.45 -3.07
N LEU A 115 8.36 1.44 -3.81
CA LEU A 115 8.12 1.54 -5.25
C LEU A 115 7.02 2.55 -5.60
N TYR A 116 5.90 2.59 -4.87
CA TYR A 116 4.84 3.60 -5.05
C TYR A 116 5.41 5.02 -4.90
N LEU A 117 6.25 5.21 -3.89
CA LEU A 117 6.90 6.49 -3.65
C LEU A 117 7.90 6.86 -4.76
N TRP A 118 8.68 5.89 -5.25
CA TRP A 118 9.61 6.08 -6.36
C TRP A 118 8.89 6.37 -7.68
N ILE A 119 7.75 5.73 -7.95
CA ILE A 119 6.88 6.05 -9.09
C ILE A 119 6.43 7.51 -9.01
N LEU A 120 5.93 7.95 -7.85
CA LEU A 120 5.54 9.34 -7.64
C LEU A 120 6.73 10.31 -7.81
N PHE A 121 7.91 9.95 -7.29
CA PHE A 121 9.12 10.75 -7.43
C PHE A 121 9.60 10.87 -8.89
N ALA A 122 9.56 9.77 -9.65
CA ALA A 122 9.87 9.74 -11.07
C ALA A 122 8.87 10.58 -11.88
N LEU A 123 7.58 10.48 -11.55
CA LEU A 123 6.54 11.32 -12.18
C LEU A 123 6.76 12.80 -11.91
N ARG A 124 7.16 13.17 -10.68
CA ARG A 124 7.46 14.55 -10.27
C ARG A 124 8.67 15.13 -10.99
N SER A 125 9.72 14.31 -11.16
CA SER A 125 10.99 14.68 -11.79
C SER A 125 10.97 14.58 -13.32
N HIS A 126 9.80 14.39 -13.93
CA HIS A 126 9.65 14.20 -15.38
C HIS A 126 10.48 13.03 -15.97
N SER A 127 10.85 12.06 -15.12
CA SER A 127 11.56 10.84 -15.52
C SER A 127 10.55 9.76 -15.91
N ASP A 128 9.83 10.01 -17.00
CA ASP A 128 8.68 9.21 -17.46
C ASP A 128 9.01 7.72 -17.64
N GLU A 129 10.16 7.43 -18.25
CA GLU A 129 10.60 6.07 -18.55
C GLU A 129 10.84 5.27 -17.26
N LEU A 130 11.45 5.88 -16.24
CA LEU A 130 11.66 5.25 -14.93
C LEU A 130 10.33 4.95 -14.25
N ALA A 131 9.37 5.89 -14.27
CA ALA A 131 8.04 5.64 -13.74
C ALA A 131 7.37 4.45 -14.45
N GLY A 132 7.51 4.37 -15.78
CA GLY A 132 7.02 3.26 -16.58
C GLY A 132 7.66 1.93 -16.22
N ILE A 133 8.99 1.90 -16.10
CA ILE A 133 9.76 0.69 -15.75
C ILE A 133 9.34 0.13 -14.39
N LEU A 134 8.99 0.99 -13.42
CA LEU A 134 8.61 0.58 -12.08
C LEU A 134 7.17 0.03 -11.97
N LEU A 135 6.27 0.42 -12.89
CA LEU A 135 4.85 0.07 -12.82
C LEU A 135 4.53 -1.45 -12.84
N PRO A 136 5.20 -2.30 -13.64
CA PRO A 136 4.97 -3.76 -13.59
C PRO A 136 5.24 -4.37 -12.21
N PHE A 137 6.24 -3.84 -11.49
CA PHE A 137 6.65 -4.38 -10.19
C PHE A 137 5.64 -4.13 -9.08
N VAL A 138 4.73 -3.18 -9.27
CA VAL A 138 3.64 -2.91 -8.33
C VAL A 138 2.29 -3.46 -8.78
N ALA A 139 2.17 -3.85 -10.05
CA ALA A 139 0.91 -4.33 -10.62
C ALA A 139 0.48 -5.71 -10.11
N TYR A 140 1.42 -6.52 -9.60
CA TYR A 140 1.13 -7.90 -9.23
C TYR A 140 0.28 -8.03 -7.95
N GLN A 141 0.45 -7.12 -6.98
CA GLN A 141 -0.29 -7.13 -5.72
C GLN A 141 -1.40 -6.08 -5.76
N TRP A 142 -2.34 -6.28 -6.69
CA TRP A 142 -3.43 -5.37 -7.00
C TRP A 142 -4.42 -5.22 -5.81
N GLU A 143 -4.43 -6.15 -4.86
CA GLU A 143 -5.18 -6.02 -3.60
C GLU A 143 -4.65 -4.89 -2.71
N VAL A 144 -3.38 -4.52 -2.85
CA VAL A 144 -2.73 -3.48 -2.04
C VAL A 144 -2.67 -2.15 -2.79
N GLY A 145 -2.29 -2.19 -4.07
CA GLY A 145 -2.02 -0.99 -4.86
C GLY A 145 -2.90 -0.79 -6.07
N GLY A 146 -3.94 -1.62 -6.29
CA GLY A 146 -4.71 -1.61 -7.53
C GLY A 146 -5.31 -0.26 -7.88
N LEU A 147 -5.95 0.41 -6.90
CA LEU A 147 -6.51 1.75 -7.13
C LEU A 147 -5.41 2.81 -7.36
N PHE A 148 -4.28 2.70 -6.65
CA PHE A 148 -3.13 3.57 -6.90
C PHE A 148 -2.60 3.40 -8.33
N PHE A 149 -2.41 2.16 -8.77
CA PHE A 149 -1.94 1.84 -10.11
C PHE A 149 -2.89 2.39 -11.19
N LEU A 150 -4.19 2.17 -11.03
CA LEU A 150 -5.22 2.71 -11.93
C LEU A 150 -5.24 4.24 -11.95
N PHE A 151 -5.07 4.90 -10.80
CA PHE A 151 -4.97 6.35 -10.72
C PHE A 151 -3.76 6.86 -11.50
N ILE A 152 -2.58 6.24 -11.33
CA ILE A 152 -1.37 6.63 -12.06
C ILE A 152 -1.56 6.45 -13.56
N LEU A 153 -2.18 5.36 -14.02
CA LEU A 153 -2.50 5.20 -15.43
C LEU A 153 -3.44 6.30 -15.93
N ALA A 154 -4.53 6.58 -15.21
CA ALA A 154 -5.46 7.65 -15.57
C ALA A 154 -4.74 9.01 -15.66
N PHE A 155 -3.84 9.31 -14.72
CA PHE A 155 -3.00 10.49 -14.72
C PHE A 155 -2.09 10.57 -15.95
N VAL A 156 -1.39 9.49 -16.26
CA VAL A 156 -0.48 9.40 -17.41
C VAL A 156 -1.23 9.56 -18.73
N PHE A 157 -2.40 8.93 -18.87
CA PHE A 157 -3.27 9.07 -20.04
C PHE A 157 -3.80 10.49 -20.21
N ALA A 158 -4.31 11.10 -19.13
CA ALA A 158 -4.83 12.47 -19.17
C ALA A 158 -3.77 13.49 -19.59
N HIS A 159 -2.53 13.32 -19.12
CA HIS A 159 -1.39 14.19 -19.47
C HIS A 159 -0.65 13.78 -20.74
N ARG A 160 -1.12 12.75 -21.45
CA ARG A 160 -0.47 12.22 -22.68
C ARG A 160 1.02 11.90 -22.47
N ARG A 161 1.40 11.41 -21.28
CA ARG A 161 2.79 11.03 -20.94
C ARG A 161 3.13 9.66 -21.51
N TRP A 162 3.10 9.53 -22.84
CA TRP A 162 3.28 8.27 -23.57
C TRP A 162 4.60 7.56 -23.26
N ARG A 163 5.64 8.31 -22.87
CA ARG A 163 6.93 7.73 -22.45
C ARG A 163 6.80 6.83 -21.22
N VAL A 164 5.88 7.13 -20.30
CA VAL A 164 5.59 6.25 -19.15
C VAL A 164 4.95 4.94 -19.63
N LEU A 165 3.99 5.02 -20.56
CA LEU A 165 3.32 3.83 -21.10
C LEU A 165 4.27 2.99 -21.94
N ALA A 166 5.17 3.62 -22.71
CA ALA A 166 6.23 2.94 -23.44
C ALA A 166 7.20 2.24 -22.48
N GLY A 167 7.62 2.92 -21.40
CA GLY A 167 8.45 2.32 -20.36
C GLY A 167 7.80 1.11 -19.70
N LEU A 168 6.51 1.21 -19.36
CA LEU A 168 5.69 0.12 -18.83
C LEU A 168 5.60 -1.06 -19.81
N ALA A 169 5.29 -0.78 -21.09
CA ALA A 169 5.17 -1.82 -22.11
C ALA A 169 6.50 -2.54 -22.35
N MET A 170 7.60 -1.79 -22.46
CA MET A 170 8.93 -2.34 -22.70
C MET A 170 9.43 -3.17 -21.52
N SER A 171 9.30 -2.67 -20.28
CA SER A 171 9.73 -3.40 -19.10
C SER A 171 8.88 -4.65 -18.88
N LEU A 172 7.55 -4.55 -19.02
CA LEU A 172 6.65 -5.70 -18.92
C LEU A 172 6.96 -6.74 -19.99
N PHE A 173 7.20 -6.31 -21.24
CA PHE A 173 7.57 -7.22 -22.32
C PHE A 173 8.86 -7.99 -21.99
N VAL A 174 9.91 -7.29 -21.55
CA VAL A 174 11.17 -7.93 -21.16
C VAL A 174 10.96 -8.91 -20.00
N LEU A 175 10.22 -8.52 -18.95
CA LEU A 175 9.93 -9.37 -17.80
C LEU A 175 9.16 -10.64 -18.19
N LEU A 176 8.17 -10.50 -19.07
CA LEU A 176 7.40 -11.63 -19.60
C LEU A 176 8.26 -12.55 -20.47
N VAL A 177 9.04 -11.99 -21.41
CA VAL A 177 9.94 -12.78 -22.27
C VAL A 177 10.92 -13.58 -21.41
N VAL A 178 11.59 -12.94 -20.45
CA VAL A 178 12.52 -13.63 -19.55
C VAL A 178 11.80 -14.73 -18.76
N SER A 179 10.59 -14.46 -18.28
CA SER A 179 9.83 -15.44 -17.50
C SER A 179 9.39 -16.66 -18.32
N PHE A 180 8.91 -16.45 -19.54
CA PHE A 180 8.54 -17.55 -20.44
C PHE A 180 9.75 -18.30 -20.98
N LEU A 181 10.91 -17.67 -21.12
CA LEU A 181 12.17 -18.36 -21.47
C LEU A 181 12.68 -19.25 -20.33
N VAL A 182 12.53 -18.82 -19.08
CA VAL A 182 13.01 -19.58 -17.91
C VAL A 182 12.01 -20.69 -17.52
N TYR A 183 10.71 -20.42 -17.57
CA TYR A 183 9.68 -21.41 -17.22
C TYR A 183 8.44 -21.26 -18.13
N PRO A 184 8.37 -21.90 -19.30
CA PRO A 184 7.30 -21.64 -20.28
C PRO A 184 5.87 -21.85 -19.75
N ASP A 185 5.68 -22.81 -18.84
CA ASP A 185 4.36 -23.25 -18.39
C ASP A 185 3.81 -22.51 -17.16
N TRP A 186 4.35 -21.36 -16.75
CA TRP A 186 3.88 -20.67 -15.53
C TRP A 186 2.53 -19.97 -15.72
N GLY A 187 2.23 -19.50 -16.93
CA GLY A 187 1.14 -18.54 -17.18
C GLY A 187 -0.25 -19.06 -16.77
N LEU A 188 -0.63 -20.26 -17.24
CA LEU A 188 -1.93 -20.84 -16.92
C LEU A 188 -2.06 -21.26 -15.44
N PRO A 189 -1.06 -21.93 -14.82
CA PRO A 189 -1.04 -22.16 -13.38
C PRO A 189 -1.15 -20.88 -12.53
N PHE A 190 -0.44 -19.82 -12.89
CA PHE A 190 -0.53 -18.52 -12.22
C PHE A 190 -1.96 -17.96 -12.27
N ILE A 191 -2.58 -17.90 -13.45
CA ILE A 191 -3.96 -17.39 -13.58
C ILE A 191 -4.93 -18.21 -12.73
N ARG A 192 -4.79 -19.54 -12.71
CA ARG A 192 -5.62 -20.42 -11.86
C ARG A 192 -5.39 -20.14 -10.37
N ALA A 193 -4.14 -19.91 -9.96
CA ALA A 193 -3.79 -19.58 -8.59
C ALA A 193 -4.41 -18.24 -8.17
N THR A 194 -4.28 -17.18 -8.98
CA THR A 194 -4.89 -15.87 -8.72
C THR A 194 -6.41 -15.95 -8.61
N ILE A 195 -7.09 -16.68 -9.50
CA ILE A 195 -8.55 -16.86 -9.45
C ILE A 195 -8.95 -17.66 -8.20
N SER A 196 -8.21 -18.72 -7.87
CA SER A 196 -8.45 -19.50 -6.65
C SER A 196 -8.28 -18.65 -5.40
N ASP A 197 -7.25 -17.80 -5.38
CA ASP A 197 -6.96 -16.91 -4.26
C ASP A 197 -8.07 -15.87 -4.07
N TRP A 198 -8.47 -15.17 -5.15
CA TRP A 198 -9.60 -14.23 -5.13
C TRP A 198 -10.87 -14.82 -4.53
N ASN A 199 -11.23 -16.05 -4.94
CA ASN A 199 -12.43 -16.71 -4.45
C ASN A 199 -12.32 -17.16 -2.98
N ARG A 200 -11.13 -17.57 -2.53
CA ARG A 200 -10.90 -18.02 -1.14
C ARG A 200 -10.66 -16.87 -0.17
N ALA A 201 -10.20 -15.72 -0.65
CA ALA A 201 -9.91 -14.55 0.16
C ALA A 201 -11.15 -13.73 0.53
N ALA A 202 -12.35 -14.16 0.14
CA ALA A 202 -13.62 -13.46 0.38
C ALA A 202 -13.84 -13.08 1.86
N ASN A 203 -13.36 -13.90 2.80
CA ASN A 203 -13.51 -13.68 4.25
C ASN A 203 -12.66 -12.52 4.78
N LEU A 204 -11.63 -12.10 4.04
CA LEU A 204 -10.71 -11.00 4.39
C LEU A 204 -11.15 -9.65 3.79
N THR A 205 -12.32 -9.62 3.15
CA THR A 205 -12.84 -8.39 2.54
C THR A 205 -13.60 -7.55 3.55
N PHE A 206 -13.50 -6.23 3.43
CA PHE A 206 -14.28 -5.29 4.25
C PHE A 206 -15.80 -5.57 4.19
N SER A 207 -16.30 -6.00 3.03
CA SER A 207 -17.71 -6.35 2.85
C SER A 207 -18.13 -7.54 3.72
N HIS A 208 -17.27 -8.55 3.87
CA HIS A 208 -17.52 -9.68 4.73
C HIS A 208 -17.54 -9.26 6.20
N THR A 209 -16.54 -8.48 6.65
CA THR A 209 -16.50 -7.93 8.02
C THR A 209 -17.75 -7.12 8.37
N LEU A 210 -18.28 -6.33 7.43
CA LEU A 210 -19.50 -5.57 7.71
C LEU A 210 -20.75 -6.46 7.78
N SER A 211 -20.77 -7.56 7.03
CA SER A 211 -21.86 -8.54 7.08
C SER A 211 -21.88 -9.34 8.39
N THR A 212 -20.72 -9.58 9.01
CA THR A 212 -20.65 -10.23 10.34
C THR A 212 -21.10 -9.29 11.45
N TRP A 213 -20.82 -7.99 11.34
CA TRP A 213 -21.27 -7.00 12.33
C TRP A 213 -22.77 -6.71 12.22
N PHE A 214 -23.34 -6.74 11.02
CA PHE A 214 -24.76 -6.46 10.77
C PHE A 214 -25.46 -7.64 10.08
N PRO A 215 -25.61 -8.81 10.74
CA PRO A 215 -26.17 -10.01 10.12
C PRO A 215 -27.63 -9.85 9.70
N ASN A 216 -28.38 -8.98 10.38
CA ASN A 216 -29.81 -8.74 10.11
C ASN A 216 -30.06 -7.63 9.07
N ALA A 217 -29.02 -7.10 8.44
CA ALA A 217 -29.17 -6.07 7.43
C ALA A 217 -29.86 -6.64 6.18
N ARG A 218 -30.97 -6.03 5.77
CA ARG A 218 -31.75 -6.44 4.57
C ARG A 218 -31.06 -6.09 3.24
N PHE A 219 -29.95 -5.37 3.30
CA PHE A 219 -29.22 -4.85 2.15
C PHE A 219 -27.71 -5.01 2.38
N PRO A 220 -26.91 -5.36 1.34
CA PRO A 220 -25.46 -5.56 1.48
C PRO A 220 -24.72 -4.24 1.73
N ILE A 221 -24.67 -3.82 3.00
CA ILE A 221 -24.04 -2.57 3.45
C ILE A 221 -22.59 -2.48 2.96
N GLY A 222 -21.84 -3.58 3.02
CA GLY A 222 -20.43 -3.62 2.62
C GLY A 222 -20.22 -3.19 1.17
N ARG A 223 -20.98 -3.80 0.24
CA ARG A 223 -20.92 -3.46 -1.19
C ARG A 223 -21.35 -2.01 -1.44
N ALA A 224 -22.34 -1.53 -0.71
CA ALA A 224 -22.80 -0.15 -0.83
C ALA A 224 -21.72 0.85 -0.43
N VAL A 225 -21.05 0.62 0.70
CA VAL A 225 -19.93 1.46 1.15
C VAL A 225 -18.80 1.42 0.13
N SER A 226 -18.44 0.25 -0.40
CA SER A 226 -17.42 0.12 -1.44
C SER A 226 -17.79 0.88 -2.73
N ILE A 227 -19.06 0.82 -3.17
CA ILE A 227 -19.55 1.58 -4.33
C ILE A 227 -19.47 3.09 -4.06
N VAL A 228 -19.93 3.55 -2.90
CA VAL A 228 -19.88 4.97 -2.52
C VAL A 228 -18.44 5.46 -2.47
N LEU A 229 -17.53 4.72 -1.83
CA LEU A 229 -16.11 5.06 -1.78
C LEU A 229 -15.48 5.06 -3.18
N GLY A 230 -15.86 4.12 -4.04
CA GLY A 230 -15.42 4.09 -5.44
C GLY A 230 -15.87 5.32 -6.22
N ILE A 231 -17.13 5.73 -6.10
CA ILE A 231 -17.66 6.95 -6.74
C ILE A 231 -16.93 8.19 -6.22
N VAL A 232 -16.76 8.29 -4.90
CA VAL A 232 -16.05 9.39 -4.25
C VAL A 232 -14.61 9.48 -4.77
N LEU A 233 -13.91 8.35 -4.87
CA LEU A 233 -12.55 8.29 -5.39
C LEU A 233 -12.48 8.73 -6.85
N LEU A 234 -13.39 8.27 -7.70
CA LEU A 234 -13.45 8.68 -9.12
C LEU A 234 -13.66 10.19 -9.27
N ILE A 235 -14.54 10.79 -8.47
CA ILE A 235 -14.75 12.25 -8.46
C ILE A 235 -13.45 12.97 -8.08
N GLU A 236 -12.75 12.50 -7.04
CA GLU A 236 -11.50 13.10 -6.60
C GLU A 236 -10.35 12.88 -7.59
N TRP A 237 -10.32 11.76 -8.31
CA TRP A 237 -9.38 11.54 -9.41
C TRP A 237 -9.56 12.60 -10.47
N LEU A 238 -10.78 12.77 -11.01
CA LEU A 238 -11.08 13.74 -12.05
C LEU A 238 -10.66 15.16 -11.66
N GLY A 239 -10.91 15.56 -10.40
CA GLY A 239 -10.48 16.85 -9.88
C GLY A 239 -8.96 16.99 -9.69
N SER A 240 -8.24 15.88 -9.54
CA SER A 240 -6.79 15.86 -9.27
C SER A 240 -5.94 15.71 -10.52
N LEU A 241 -6.49 15.19 -11.62
CA LEU A 241 -5.76 14.98 -12.87
C LEU A 241 -5.12 16.28 -13.37
N ASN A 242 -5.84 17.40 -13.43
CA ASN A 242 -5.32 18.68 -13.96
C ASN A 242 -4.79 19.64 -12.89
N ALA A 243 -4.55 19.15 -11.67
CA ALA A 243 -4.17 19.99 -10.54
C ALA A 243 -2.65 19.99 -10.28
N SER A 244 -2.23 20.72 -9.25
CA SER A 244 -0.83 20.72 -8.80
C SER A 244 -0.39 19.30 -8.39
N PHE A 245 0.91 19.03 -8.52
CA PHE A 245 1.47 17.71 -8.15
C PHE A 245 1.15 17.32 -6.70
N ARG A 246 1.02 18.30 -5.80
CA ARG A 246 0.56 18.08 -4.42
C ARG A 246 -0.82 17.42 -4.34
N ARG A 247 -1.75 17.80 -5.22
CA ARG A 247 -3.08 17.20 -5.30
C ARG A 247 -3.05 15.82 -5.94
N VAL A 248 -2.15 15.58 -6.90
CA VAL A 248 -1.88 14.25 -7.46
C VAL A 248 -1.38 13.30 -6.35
N LEU A 249 -0.42 13.76 -5.54
CA LEU A 249 0.10 12.99 -4.40
C LEU A 249 -0.99 12.68 -3.36
N TRP A 250 -1.86 13.65 -3.09
CA TRP A 250 -3.02 13.45 -2.21
C TRP A 250 -4.00 12.41 -2.77
N ALA A 251 -4.35 12.46 -4.06
CA ALA A 251 -5.23 11.49 -4.70
C ALA A 251 -4.60 10.09 -4.78
N ALA A 252 -3.29 10.00 -5.00
CA ALA A 252 -2.56 8.74 -4.94
C ALA A 252 -2.58 8.14 -3.52
N SER A 253 -2.37 8.98 -2.51
CA SER A 253 -2.45 8.60 -1.09
C SER A 253 -3.87 8.17 -0.68
N LEU A 254 -4.88 8.86 -1.21
CA LEU A 254 -6.29 8.50 -1.02
C LEU A 254 -6.63 7.16 -1.67
N SER A 255 -6.06 6.89 -2.85
CA SER A 255 -6.25 5.62 -3.55
C SER A 255 -5.70 4.44 -2.72
N LEU A 256 -4.52 4.59 -2.12
CA LEU A 256 -3.97 3.59 -1.18
C LEU A 256 -4.85 3.44 0.08
N ALA A 257 -5.34 4.55 0.65
CA ALA A 257 -6.17 4.52 1.85
C ALA A 257 -7.56 3.90 1.63
N ILE A 258 -8.14 4.09 0.44
CA ILE A 258 -9.46 3.55 0.09
C ILE A 258 -9.40 2.06 -0.33
N THR A 259 -8.26 1.59 -0.85
CA THR A 259 -8.12 0.22 -1.39
C THR A 259 -8.63 -0.86 -0.41
N PRO A 260 -8.24 -0.89 0.88
CA PRO A 260 -8.73 -1.91 1.81
C PRO A 260 -10.25 -1.92 2.03
N LEU A 261 -10.96 -0.82 1.72
CA LEU A 261 -12.40 -0.66 1.97
C LEU A 261 -13.27 -0.91 0.72
N VAL A 262 -12.67 -1.00 -0.48
CA VAL A 262 -13.40 -1.18 -1.75
C VAL A 262 -13.71 -2.66 -2.05
N GLY A 263 -13.34 -3.57 -1.14
CA GLY A 263 -13.71 -4.99 -1.21
C GLY A 263 -12.57 -5.91 -1.66
N PHE A 264 -11.33 -5.41 -1.74
CA PHE A 264 -10.15 -6.26 -1.88
C PHE A 264 -9.87 -7.00 -0.57
N ALA A 265 -9.32 -8.22 -0.68
CA ALA A 265 -8.88 -8.99 0.46
C ALA A 265 -7.50 -8.50 0.90
N VAL A 266 -7.44 -7.74 1.99
CA VAL A 266 -6.20 -7.08 2.42
C VAL A 266 -5.76 -7.63 3.77
N PHE A 267 -4.55 -8.19 3.81
CA PHE A 267 -3.94 -8.63 5.06
C PHE A 267 -3.57 -7.44 5.95
N PRO A 268 -3.65 -7.58 7.30
CA PRO A 268 -3.20 -6.54 8.22
C PRO A 268 -1.77 -6.07 7.98
N SER A 269 -0.86 -6.94 7.53
CA SER A 269 0.52 -6.59 7.19
C SER A 269 0.66 -5.63 6.01
N ASN A 270 -0.33 -5.61 5.11
CA ASN A 270 -0.30 -4.75 3.93
C ASN A 270 -0.65 -3.29 4.26
N HIS A 271 -1.19 -3.01 5.45
CA HIS A 271 -1.51 -1.65 5.90
C HIS A 271 -0.28 -0.76 6.11
N VAL A 272 0.93 -1.32 6.05
CA VAL A 272 2.18 -0.55 6.06
C VAL A 272 2.20 0.51 4.95
N VAL A 273 1.52 0.29 3.82
CA VAL A 273 1.43 1.28 2.73
C VAL A 273 0.77 2.59 3.15
N LEU A 274 0.00 2.59 4.25
CA LEU A 274 -0.61 3.77 4.84
C LEU A 274 0.41 4.70 5.52
N LEU A 275 1.68 4.31 5.61
CA LEU A 275 2.75 5.20 6.03
C LEU A 275 2.88 6.41 5.11
N LEU A 276 2.68 6.24 3.80
CA LEU A 276 2.69 7.37 2.85
C LEU A 276 1.59 8.41 3.13
N PRO A 277 0.29 8.05 3.20
CA PRO A 277 -0.75 9.00 3.58
C PRO A 277 -0.53 9.59 4.97
N LEU A 278 0.00 8.81 5.93
CA LEU A 278 0.32 9.34 7.26
C LEU A 278 1.36 10.47 7.19
N VAL A 279 2.50 10.27 6.50
CA VAL A 279 3.53 11.31 6.38
C VAL A 279 2.96 12.56 5.66
N LEU A 280 2.11 12.37 4.64
CA LEU A 280 1.40 13.47 3.98
C LEU A 280 0.47 14.23 4.95
N ILE A 281 -0.31 13.52 5.78
CA ILE A 281 -1.19 14.11 6.79
C ILE A 281 -0.36 14.91 7.80
N LEU A 282 0.78 14.38 8.26
CA LEU A 282 1.66 15.08 9.20
C LEU A 282 2.23 16.36 8.60
N ALA A 283 2.70 16.31 7.35
CA ALA A 283 3.19 17.50 6.63
C ALA A 283 2.10 18.57 6.52
N LEU A 284 0.88 18.19 6.12
CA LEU A 284 -0.27 19.09 6.01
C LEU A 284 -0.70 19.66 7.37
N ALA A 285 -0.72 18.84 8.42
CA ALA A 285 -1.02 19.26 9.78
C ALA A 285 0.00 20.26 10.31
N TRP A 286 1.28 20.02 10.01
CA TRP A 286 2.40 20.87 10.42
C TRP A 286 2.31 22.26 9.79
N GLU A 287 1.98 22.33 8.50
CA GLU A 287 1.76 23.59 7.78
C GLU A 287 0.53 24.33 8.31
N ARG A 288 -0.57 23.62 8.57
CA ARG A 288 -1.86 24.21 8.98
C ARG A 288 -1.80 24.85 10.37
N TRP A 289 -1.32 24.11 11.36
CA TRP A 289 -1.48 24.51 12.76
C TRP A 289 -0.22 25.19 13.31
N GLN A 290 0.24 26.29 12.72
CA GLN A 290 1.51 26.93 13.11
C GLN A 290 1.72 27.11 14.63
N ARG A 291 0.67 27.49 15.38
CA ARG A 291 0.72 27.63 16.86
C ARG A 291 0.69 26.31 17.64
N ARG A 292 0.09 25.24 17.11
CA ARG A 292 -0.09 23.94 17.79
C ARG A 292 0.49 22.76 16.99
N ARG A 293 1.40 23.03 16.03
CA ARG A 293 1.91 22.05 15.07
C ARG A 293 2.59 20.88 15.75
N VAL A 294 3.37 21.16 16.81
CA VAL A 294 4.03 20.14 17.62
C VAL A 294 2.99 19.25 18.31
N LEU A 295 2.03 19.85 19.03
CA LEU A 295 0.99 19.11 19.74
C LEU A 295 0.15 18.24 18.79
N ALA A 296 -0.29 18.80 17.66
CA ALA A 296 -1.11 18.07 16.70
C ALA A 296 -0.35 16.88 16.08
N THR A 297 0.91 17.08 15.71
CA THR A 297 1.76 16.03 15.13
C THR A 297 2.04 14.92 16.13
N ILE A 298 2.37 15.28 17.38
CA ILE A 298 2.56 14.30 18.46
C ILE A 298 1.28 13.54 18.72
N LEU A 299 0.13 14.21 18.78
CA LEU A 299 -1.16 13.55 19.00
C LEU A 299 -1.49 12.54 17.89
N ILE A 300 -1.30 12.93 16.62
CA ILE A 300 -1.54 12.03 15.48
C ILE A 300 -0.60 10.82 15.55
N LEU A 301 0.69 11.02 15.77
CA LEU A 301 1.67 9.93 15.88
C LEU A 301 1.38 9.03 17.08
N PHE A 302 1.01 9.60 18.21
CA PHE A 302 0.71 8.86 19.43
C PHE A 302 -0.58 8.04 19.28
N MET A 303 -1.62 8.59 18.66
CA MET A 303 -2.83 7.83 18.31
C MET A 303 -2.52 6.71 17.31
N ALA A 304 -1.74 7.00 16.27
CA ALA A 304 -1.34 6.02 15.27
C ALA A 304 -0.44 4.91 15.84
N LEU A 305 0.28 5.19 16.93
CA LEU A 305 1.08 4.20 17.65
C LEU A 305 0.21 3.40 18.63
N LEU A 306 -0.43 4.07 19.58
CA LEU A 306 -1.08 3.41 20.71
C LEU A 306 -2.36 2.68 20.35
N ILE A 307 -3.18 3.20 19.43
CA ILE A 307 -4.47 2.58 19.12
C ILE A 307 -4.27 1.17 18.51
N PRO A 308 -3.44 0.98 17.46
CA PRO A 308 -3.21 -0.36 16.92
C PRO A 308 -2.57 -1.32 17.94
N PHE A 309 -1.59 -0.86 18.72
CA PHE A 309 -0.97 -1.70 19.76
C PHE A 309 -1.94 -2.07 20.87
N GLY A 310 -2.78 -1.13 21.34
CA GLY A 310 -3.79 -1.37 22.37
C GLY A 310 -4.84 -2.38 21.91
N LEU A 311 -5.30 -2.25 20.65
CA LEU A 311 -6.20 -3.24 20.05
C LEU A 311 -5.51 -4.60 19.90
N TYR A 312 -4.27 -4.65 19.44
CA TYR A 312 -3.51 -5.90 19.33
C TYR A 312 -3.37 -6.61 20.68
N LEU A 313 -2.98 -5.89 21.74
CA LEU A 313 -2.88 -6.47 23.08
C LEU A 313 -4.23 -7.04 23.52
N ARG A 314 -5.33 -6.30 23.31
CA ARG A 314 -6.67 -6.81 23.63
C ARG A 314 -7.04 -8.05 22.80
N ALA A 315 -6.70 -8.08 21.52
CA ALA A 315 -6.93 -9.23 20.65
C ALA A 315 -6.17 -10.47 21.14
N VAL A 316 -4.93 -10.31 21.62
CA VAL A 316 -4.12 -11.41 22.16
C VAL A 316 -4.66 -11.92 23.50
N TYR A 317 -5.07 -11.03 24.42
CA TYR A 317 -5.50 -11.45 25.76
C TYR A 317 -6.93 -11.97 25.85
N VAL A 318 -7.86 -11.39 25.07
CA VAL A 318 -9.30 -11.67 25.20
C VAL A 318 -9.84 -12.49 24.02
N TYR A 319 -9.08 -12.61 22.93
CA TYR A 319 -9.49 -13.22 21.66
C TYR A 319 -10.90 -12.82 21.23
N ASP A 320 -11.02 -11.58 20.78
CA ASP A 320 -12.28 -11.00 20.30
C ASP A 320 -12.18 -10.74 18.78
N PRO A 321 -12.96 -11.46 17.93
CA PRO A 321 -12.96 -11.26 16.48
C PRO A 321 -13.23 -9.80 16.09
N LEU A 322 -14.09 -9.10 16.85
CA LEU A 322 -14.40 -7.71 16.59
C LEU A 322 -13.15 -6.82 16.75
N VAL A 323 -12.29 -7.10 17.72
CA VAL A 323 -11.05 -6.34 17.91
C VAL A 323 -10.08 -6.54 16.75
N THR A 324 -10.00 -7.75 16.20
CA THR A 324 -9.17 -8.07 15.03
C THR A 324 -9.68 -7.35 13.77
N ASP A 325 -11.00 -7.29 13.59
CA ASP A 325 -11.64 -6.54 12.53
C ASP A 325 -11.35 -5.03 12.63
N LEU A 326 -11.40 -4.46 13.84
CA LEU A 326 -11.12 -3.04 14.07
C LEU A 326 -9.68 -2.65 13.75
N ILE A 327 -8.70 -3.53 14.01
CA ILE A 327 -7.29 -3.31 13.65
C ILE A 327 -7.14 -3.14 12.14
N SER A 328 -7.95 -3.84 11.35
CA SER A 328 -7.92 -3.77 9.89
C SER A 328 -8.70 -2.58 9.33
N ILE A 329 -9.80 -2.17 9.97
CA ILE A 329 -10.69 -1.12 9.45
C ILE A 329 -10.27 0.30 9.87
N PHE A 330 -9.81 0.48 11.11
CA PHE A 330 -9.52 1.82 11.63
C PHE A 330 -8.39 2.56 10.91
N PRO A 331 -7.27 1.93 10.53
CA PRO A 331 -6.19 2.62 9.82
C PRO A 331 -6.60 3.25 8.49
N PRO A 332 -7.24 2.53 7.53
CA PRO A 332 -7.67 3.13 6.28
C PRO A 332 -8.73 4.21 6.51
N VAL A 333 -9.68 4.00 7.43
CA VAL A 333 -10.70 5.01 7.78
C VAL A 333 -10.04 6.28 8.36
N ALA A 334 -9.09 6.13 9.29
CA ALA A 334 -8.37 7.26 9.87
C ALA A 334 -7.54 8.01 8.82
N ALA A 335 -6.90 7.29 7.89
CA ALA A 335 -6.17 7.88 6.77
C ALA A 335 -7.12 8.67 5.85
N ILE A 336 -8.27 8.13 5.47
CA ILE A 336 -9.28 8.83 4.66
C ILE A 336 -9.75 10.10 5.37
N ILE A 337 -10.14 10.00 6.65
CA ILE A 337 -10.59 11.15 7.45
C ILE A 337 -9.49 12.22 7.50
N GLY A 338 -8.25 11.82 7.79
CA GLY A 338 -7.11 12.74 7.84
C GLY A 338 -6.85 13.44 6.50
N LEU A 339 -6.90 12.70 5.39
CA LEU A 339 -6.73 13.24 4.04
C LEU A 339 -7.86 14.21 3.68
N TYR A 340 -9.13 13.88 3.97
CA TYR A 340 -10.28 14.76 3.69
C TYR A 340 -10.30 16.00 4.58
N TRP A 341 -9.93 15.87 5.85
CA TRP A 341 -9.81 17.00 6.76
C TRP A 341 -8.81 18.05 6.25
N MET A 342 -7.75 17.59 5.59
CA MET A 342 -6.71 18.45 5.01
C MET A 342 -6.95 18.83 3.54
N ARG A 343 -7.99 18.29 2.89
CA ARG A 343 -8.32 18.51 1.46
C ARG A 343 -8.33 19.98 1.04
N TRP A 344 -8.96 20.84 1.86
CA TRP A 344 -9.12 22.25 1.54
C TRP A 344 -7.80 23.01 1.36
N TRP A 345 -6.73 22.56 2.02
CA TRP A 345 -5.39 23.16 1.91
C TRP A 345 -4.63 22.68 0.68
N VAL A 346 -4.93 21.47 0.21
CA VAL A 346 -4.38 20.94 -1.03
C VAL A 346 -5.03 21.64 -2.24
N ILE A 347 -6.32 21.99 -2.15
CA ILE A 347 -7.07 22.65 -3.22
C ILE A 347 -6.81 24.16 -3.25
N ARG A 348 -6.62 24.81 -2.10
CA ARG A 348 -6.31 26.24 -1.99
C ARG A 348 -4.96 26.43 -1.29
N SER A 349 -3.87 26.25 -2.03
CA SER A 349 -2.57 26.76 -1.57
C SER A 349 -2.69 28.28 -1.43
N PRO A 350 -2.51 28.87 -0.23
CA PRO A 350 -2.47 30.32 -0.12
C PRO A 350 -1.28 30.79 -0.96
N ARG A 351 -1.55 31.51 -2.05
CA ARG A 351 -0.50 32.36 -2.62
C ARG A 351 -0.09 33.30 -1.48
N PRO A 352 1.19 33.37 -1.08
CA PRO A 352 1.61 34.38 -0.14
C PRO A 352 1.18 35.74 -0.73
N TRP A 353 0.46 36.52 0.06
CA TRP A 353 -0.11 37.81 -0.34
C TRP A 353 0.93 38.77 -0.95
N PHE A 354 2.21 38.53 -0.67
CA PHE A 354 3.37 39.21 -1.24
C PHE A 354 3.48 39.13 -2.77
N ASP A 355 3.09 38.00 -3.39
CA ASP A 355 3.15 37.87 -4.86
C ASP A 355 2.09 38.73 -5.57
N GLN A 356 1.06 39.21 -4.87
CA GLN A 356 0.04 40.09 -5.46
C GLN A 356 0.47 41.56 -5.52
N MET A 357 1.52 41.96 -4.80
CA MET A 357 2.04 43.33 -4.83
C MET A 357 3.18 43.52 -5.85
N GLY A 358 3.79 42.44 -6.34
CA GLY A 358 4.86 42.50 -7.35
C GLY A 358 4.36 42.78 -8.77
N ASP A 359 3.11 42.44 -9.09
CA ASP A 359 2.51 42.62 -10.42
C ASP A 359 1.78 43.97 -10.60
N ARG A 360 1.99 44.93 -9.68
CA ARG A 360 1.37 46.27 -9.72
C ARG A 360 2.35 47.43 -9.57
N VAL A 361 3.60 47.24 -9.96
CA VAL A 361 4.58 48.32 -10.18
C VAL A 361 5.20 48.09 -11.56
#